data_AF-A0A2T9YBH7-F1
#
_entry.id   AF-A0A2T9YBH7-F1
#
_cell.length_a   1.000
_cell.length_b   1.000
_cell.length_c   1.000
_cell.angle_alpha   90.00
_cell.angle_beta   90.00
_cell.angle_gamma   90.00
#
_symmetry.space_group_name_H-M   'P 1'
#
loop_
_entity.id
_entity.type
_entity.pdbx_description
1 polymer ?
#
loop_
_entity_poly.entity_id
_entity_poly.type
_entity_poly.pdbx_seq_one_letter_code
_entity_poly.pdbx_strand_id
1 'polypeptide(L)'
;MSEHFLSTLSYSSWDAFEKAFHEGDKSQLSSKISTFLNSNSTESQKIDFIRDAIQAVDQLSFKKIPFFNTICTECIKLIMRSIMDKSSSNLPDRFLKRITDIIINQIPRLDTIAANNICSIILEYFSHSGKLNQHACSIIPPLLNCLDNGREVSHLINSYDNHNSDKNKNIEVSDGDISTHSTENDDGNNAKANKLNLQKENLKNLWISSFCRIDWQNDSYSRISAMFVDVVIDKYQCDLITNKLLNHLLKLPLDELPSIVYQILLLSRNFKKTSIISSIILAFQNLEIAANASVDDVEEIQSISKKMFYQVEGTVLLHFLFCVQQDHEWGAQIFKYAKKGTTKRFATILNLSTIPKFKDLSFEHVKNLIMVYSRDVIRLDQNVYARGCLFYFN
;
A
#
# COMPACT_ATOMS: atom_id res chain seq x y z
N MET A 1 8.21 -34.04 19.59
CA MET A 1 7.44 -32.82 19.25
C MET A 1 6.70 -32.92 17.91
N SER A 2 6.59 -34.10 17.28
CA SER A 2 6.16 -34.19 15.88
C SER A 2 5.06 -35.26 15.62
N GLU A 3 4.82 -36.18 16.57
CA GLU A 3 3.76 -37.19 16.47
C GLU A 3 2.36 -36.63 16.67
N HIS A 4 2.17 -35.63 17.55
CA HIS A 4 0.86 -35.01 17.77
C HIS A 4 0.34 -34.32 16.50
N PHE A 5 1.18 -33.52 15.85
CA PHE A 5 0.85 -32.86 14.59
C PHE A 5 0.53 -33.86 13.46
N LEU A 6 1.36 -34.90 13.29
CA LEU A 6 1.13 -35.94 12.29
C LEU A 6 -0.12 -36.76 12.53
N SER A 7 -0.37 -37.14 13.79
CA SER A 7 -1.57 -37.88 14.18
C SER A 7 -2.84 -37.09 13.85
N THR A 8 -2.79 -35.77 13.98
CA THR A 8 -3.88 -34.85 13.62
C THR A 8 -4.14 -34.83 12.12
N LEU A 9 -3.09 -34.99 11.30
CA LEU A 9 -3.20 -35.03 9.83
C LEU A 9 -3.46 -36.45 9.28
N SER A 10 -3.73 -37.44 10.14
CA SER A 10 -3.91 -38.86 9.82
C SER A 10 -2.67 -39.58 9.29
N TYR A 11 -1.48 -39.07 9.56
CA TYR A 11 -0.23 -39.70 9.15
C TYR A 11 0.46 -40.32 10.36
N SER A 12 0.89 -41.56 10.23
CA SER A 12 1.58 -42.31 11.29
C SER A 12 3.07 -42.01 11.37
N SER A 13 3.66 -41.42 10.32
CA SER A 13 5.08 -41.08 10.25
C SER A 13 5.31 -39.90 9.29
N TRP A 14 6.43 -39.19 9.48
CA TRP A 14 6.80 -38.04 8.65
C TRP A 14 7.16 -38.46 7.23
N ASP A 15 7.76 -39.64 7.05
CA ASP A 15 8.09 -40.18 5.72
C ASP A 15 6.84 -40.49 4.89
N ALA A 16 5.76 -40.95 5.54
CA ALA A 16 4.47 -41.16 4.89
C ALA A 16 3.79 -39.82 4.54
N PHE A 17 3.97 -38.79 5.37
CA PHE A 17 3.50 -37.44 5.09
C PHE A 17 4.26 -36.80 3.91
N GLU A 18 5.59 -36.96 3.87
CA GLU A 18 6.46 -36.44 2.81
C GLU A 18 6.16 -37.09 1.45
N LYS A 19 6.04 -38.43 1.41
CA LYS A 19 5.61 -39.14 0.20
C LYS A 19 4.22 -38.71 -0.25
N ALA A 20 3.26 -38.62 0.67
CA ALA A 20 1.92 -38.15 0.34
C ALA A 20 1.87 -36.67 -0.10
N PHE A 21 2.82 -35.83 0.31
CA PHE A 21 2.91 -34.43 -0.13
C PHE A 21 3.53 -34.29 -1.54
N HIS A 22 4.45 -35.18 -1.89
CA HIS A 22 5.06 -35.21 -3.23
C HIS A 22 4.22 -35.99 -4.25
N GLU A 23 3.52 -37.04 -3.82
CA GLU A 23 2.67 -37.91 -4.65
C GLU A 23 1.20 -37.45 -4.65
N GLY A 24 0.78 -36.69 -3.64
CA GLY A 24 -0.58 -36.20 -3.41
C GLY A 24 -0.66 -34.68 -3.43
N ASP A 25 -1.23 -34.19 -4.53
CA ASP A 25 -1.62 -32.83 -4.90
C ASP A 25 -1.73 -31.82 -3.72
N LYS A 26 -1.00 -30.69 -3.79
CA LYS A 26 -1.02 -29.56 -2.82
C LYS A 26 -2.44 -29.15 -2.40
N SER A 27 -3.42 -29.35 -3.28
CA SER A 27 -4.85 -29.11 -3.09
C SER A 27 -5.46 -29.91 -1.92
N GLN A 28 -5.05 -31.17 -1.72
CA GLN A 28 -5.57 -32.04 -0.66
C GLN A 28 -5.03 -31.66 0.72
N LEU A 29 -3.79 -31.17 0.78
CA LEU A 29 -3.24 -30.66 2.03
C LEU A 29 -3.87 -29.30 2.41
N SER A 30 -4.03 -28.39 1.44
CA SER A 30 -4.75 -27.13 1.64
C SER A 30 -6.19 -27.38 2.10
N SER A 31 -6.89 -28.38 1.55
CA SER A 31 -8.24 -28.75 1.99
C SER A 31 -8.25 -29.36 3.40
N LYS A 32 -7.30 -30.22 3.76
CA LYS A 32 -7.20 -30.79 5.12
C LYS A 32 -6.84 -29.73 6.18
N ILE A 33 -5.87 -28.86 5.90
CA ILE A 33 -5.46 -27.76 6.80
C ILE A 33 -6.62 -26.78 6.98
N SER A 34 -7.28 -26.37 5.89
CA SER A 34 -8.45 -25.49 5.98
C SER A 34 -9.62 -26.15 6.72
N THR A 35 -9.87 -27.45 6.53
CA THR A 35 -10.90 -28.19 7.29
C THR A 35 -10.57 -28.24 8.78
N PHE A 36 -9.31 -28.47 9.16
CA PHE A 36 -8.88 -28.46 10.56
C PHE A 36 -9.00 -27.06 11.19
N LEU A 37 -8.56 -26.02 10.48
CA LEU A 37 -8.61 -24.66 11.01
C LEU A 37 -10.05 -24.11 11.08
N ASN A 38 -10.95 -24.60 10.23
CA ASN A 38 -12.40 -24.31 10.28
C ASN A 38 -13.19 -25.22 11.24
N SER A 39 -12.56 -26.25 11.82
CA SER A 39 -13.23 -27.15 12.78
C SER A 39 -13.50 -26.47 14.14
N ASN A 40 -14.41 -27.04 14.94
CA ASN A 40 -14.75 -26.61 16.31
C ASN A 40 -13.64 -26.86 17.37
N SER A 41 -12.37 -26.98 16.95
CA SER A 41 -11.24 -27.12 17.87
C SER A 41 -10.99 -25.84 18.67
N THR A 42 -10.44 -25.98 19.88
CA THR A 42 -10.18 -24.85 20.78
C THR A 42 -9.07 -23.94 20.23
N GLU A 43 -9.11 -22.66 20.58
CA GLU A 43 -8.12 -21.66 20.12
C GLU A 43 -6.68 -22.05 20.43
N SER A 44 -6.43 -22.63 21.62
CA SER A 44 -5.10 -23.10 22.00
C SER A 44 -4.63 -24.21 21.06
N GLN A 45 -5.50 -25.19 20.76
CA GLN A 45 -5.15 -26.29 19.87
C GLN A 45 -4.82 -25.81 18.45
N LYS A 46 -5.53 -24.80 17.94
CA LYS A 46 -5.23 -24.20 16.63
C LYS A 46 -3.90 -23.45 16.63
N ILE A 47 -3.60 -22.69 17.70
CA ILE A 47 -2.33 -21.97 17.84
C ILE A 47 -1.15 -22.93 18.03
N ASP A 48 -1.32 -23.94 18.87
CA ASP A 48 -0.29 -24.94 19.16
C ASP A 48 -0.02 -25.79 17.92
N PHE A 49 -1.06 -26.16 17.16
CA PHE A 49 -0.88 -26.78 15.84
C PHE A 49 -0.04 -25.92 14.89
N ILE A 50 -0.31 -24.61 14.77
CA ILE A 50 0.47 -23.71 13.91
C ILE A 50 1.93 -23.60 14.40
N ARG A 51 2.14 -23.49 15.72
CA ARG A 51 3.49 -23.40 16.30
C ARG A 51 4.28 -24.69 16.08
N ASP A 52 3.65 -25.84 16.33
CA ASP A 52 4.25 -27.17 16.12
C ASP A 52 4.56 -27.39 14.63
N ALA A 53 3.68 -26.96 13.73
CA ALA A 53 3.90 -27.04 12.28
C ALA A 53 5.11 -26.21 11.84
N ILE A 54 5.24 -24.97 12.33
CA ILE A 54 6.37 -24.09 12.02
C ILE A 54 7.66 -24.63 12.62
N GLN A 55 7.62 -25.13 13.85
CA GLN A 55 8.79 -25.70 14.54
C GLN A 55 9.26 -27.00 13.88
N ALA A 56 8.35 -27.83 13.36
CA ALA A 56 8.68 -29.01 12.57
C ALA A 56 9.41 -28.65 11.27
N VAL A 57 9.02 -27.55 10.62
CA VAL A 57 9.70 -27.03 9.41
C VAL A 57 11.13 -26.57 9.71
N ASP A 58 11.37 -25.96 10.87
CA ASP A 58 12.70 -25.45 11.25
C ASP A 58 13.72 -26.54 11.61
N GLN A 59 13.26 -27.69 12.11
CA GLN A 59 14.11 -28.79 12.56
C GLN A 59 14.55 -29.74 11.43
N LEU A 60 13.91 -29.68 10.26
CA LEU A 60 14.11 -30.64 9.18
C LEU A 60 14.84 -30.03 7.97
N SER A 61 15.91 -30.68 7.55
CA SER A 61 16.80 -30.29 6.46
C SER A 61 16.36 -30.80 5.08
N PHE A 62 15.07 -30.69 4.71
CA PHE A 62 14.57 -31.00 3.36
C PHE A 62 13.76 -29.84 2.79
N LYS A 63 13.72 -29.72 1.44
CA LYS A 63 13.24 -28.57 0.62
C LYS A 63 12.16 -27.72 1.32
N LYS A 64 12.64 -26.73 2.08
CA LYS A 64 11.99 -26.03 3.22
C LYS A 64 10.69 -25.28 2.93
N ILE A 65 10.25 -25.21 1.69
CA ILE A 65 9.49 -24.04 1.23
C ILE A 65 8.06 -24.36 0.79
N PRO A 66 7.75 -25.44 0.05
CA PRO A 66 6.38 -25.67 -0.44
C PRO A 66 5.34 -25.93 0.67
N PHE A 67 5.68 -26.67 1.72
CA PHE A 67 4.76 -26.99 2.82
C PHE A 67 4.51 -25.77 3.71
N PHE A 68 5.58 -25.07 4.08
CA PHE A 68 5.54 -23.82 4.82
C PHE A 68 4.74 -22.73 4.08
N ASN A 69 4.91 -22.63 2.76
CA ASN A 69 4.14 -21.75 1.90
C ASN A 69 2.64 -22.06 1.96
N THR A 70 2.24 -23.33 1.95
CA THR A 70 0.83 -23.76 2.03
C THR A 70 0.23 -23.40 3.39
N ILE A 71 0.94 -23.63 4.50
CA ILE A 71 0.45 -23.25 5.84
C ILE A 71 0.25 -21.73 5.94
N CYS A 72 1.24 -20.93 5.52
CA CYS A 72 1.14 -19.47 5.55
C CYS A 72 -0.03 -18.97 4.69
N THR A 73 -0.22 -19.57 3.51
CA THR A 73 -1.31 -19.23 2.59
C THR A 73 -2.68 -19.52 3.20
N GLU A 74 -2.88 -20.70 3.82
CA GLU A 74 -4.15 -21.03 4.46
C GLU A 74 -4.43 -20.19 5.71
N CYS A 75 -3.40 -19.86 6.50
CA CYS A 75 -3.58 -18.98 7.66
C CYS A 75 -3.98 -17.56 7.22
N ILE A 76 -3.39 -17.03 6.15
CA ILE A 76 -3.77 -15.71 5.61
C ILE A 76 -5.18 -15.75 5.00
N LYS A 77 -5.55 -16.82 4.29
CA LYS A 77 -6.94 -16.99 3.82
C LYS A 77 -7.94 -16.97 4.97
N LEU A 78 -7.62 -17.58 6.11
CA LEU A 78 -8.49 -17.54 7.31
C LEU A 78 -8.62 -16.13 7.88
N ILE A 79 -7.51 -15.40 7.98
CA ILE A 79 -7.53 -14.00 8.39
C ILE A 79 -8.42 -13.19 7.43
N MET A 80 -8.28 -13.38 6.12
CA MET A 80 -9.08 -12.64 5.14
C MET A 80 -10.56 -13.04 5.12
N ARG A 81 -10.90 -14.31 5.33
CA ARG A 81 -12.30 -14.76 5.45
C ARG A 81 -12.99 -14.16 6.67
N SER A 82 -12.28 -14.02 7.80
CA SER A 82 -12.81 -13.35 8.99
C SER A 82 -13.19 -11.87 8.76
N ILE A 83 -12.66 -11.25 7.70
CA ILE A 83 -12.99 -9.86 7.32
C ILE A 83 -14.30 -9.77 6.52
N MET A 84 -14.64 -10.80 5.75
CA MET A 84 -15.82 -10.83 4.86
C MET A 84 -17.10 -11.21 5.61
N ASP A 85 -17.04 -12.21 6.49
CA ASP A 85 -18.23 -12.75 7.15
C ASP A 85 -18.59 -11.95 8.42
N LYS A 86 -19.33 -10.85 8.24
CA LYS A 86 -20.00 -10.16 9.36
C LYS A 86 -21.04 -11.01 10.08
N SER A 87 -21.41 -12.19 9.56
CA SER A 87 -22.54 -13.00 10.05
C SER A 87 -22.19 -14.42 10.54
N SER A 88 -20.92 -14.87 10.52
CA SER A 88 -20.60 -16.25 10.93
C SER A 88 -19.17 -16.56 11.38
N SER A 89 -18.29 -15.57 11.62
CA SER A 89 -16.96 -15.83 12.19
C SER A 89 -16.78 -15.19 13.58
N ASN A 90 -17.25 -15.89 14.61
CA ASN A 90 -16.90 -15.65 16.02
C ASN A 90 -15.43 -16.03 16.29
N LEU A 91 -14.48 -15.48 15.52
CA LEU A 91 -13.07 -15.62 15.83
C LEU A 91 -12.64 -14.38 16.64
N PRO A 92 -12.28 -14.54 17.93
CA PRO A 92 -11.94 -13.39 18.75
C PRO A 92 -10.66 -12.71 18.27
N ASP A 93 -10.63 -11.37 18.35
CA ASP A 93 -9.51 -10.54 17.90
C ASP A 93 -8.15 -10.95 18.49
N ARG A 94 -8.16 -11.49 19.71
CA ARG A 94 -6.97 -12.05 20.39
C ARG A 94 -6.34 -13.22 19.63
N PHE A 95 -7.15 -14.09 19.03
CA PHE A 95 -6.70 -15.22 18.24
C PHE A 95 -6.08 -14.74 16.93
N LEU A 96 -6.74 -13.82 16.22
CA LEU A 96 -6.25 -13.22 14.99
C LEU A 96 -4.91 -12.51 15.21
N LYS A 97 -4.79 -11.71 16.27
CA LYS A 97 -3.54 -11.04 16.64
C LYS A 97 -2.39 -12.03 16.83
N ARG A 98 -2.60 -13.10 17.59
CA ARG A 98 -1.57 -14.12 17.85
C ARG A 98 -1.12 -14.83 16.58
N ILE A 99 -2.05 -15.17 15.68
CA ILE A 99 -1.71 -15.76 14.39
C ILE A 99 -0.93 -14.77 13.54
N THR A 100 -1.37 -13.52 13.47
CA THR A 100 -0.67 -12.46 12.75
C THR A 100 0.76 -12.27 13.26
N ASP A 101 0.97 -12.22 14.57
CA ASP A 101 2.31 -12.10 15.17
C ASP A 101 3.20 -13.30 14.83
N ILE A 102 2.65 -14.53 14.82
CA ILE A 102 3.37 -15.73 14.41
C ILE A 102 3.75 -15.66 12.94
N ILE A 103 2.81 -15.29 12.06
CA ILE A 103 3.04 -15.25 10.60
C ILE A 103 4.04 -14.15 10.23
N ILE A 104 3.93 -12.94 10.80
CA ILE A 104 4.82 -11.80 10.47
C ILE A 104 6.28 -12.18 10.65
N ASN A 105 6.61 -12.88 11.74
CA ASN A 105 7.98 -13.34 12.02
C ASN A 105 8.50 -14.39 11.02
N GLN A 106 7.59 -15.02 10.27
CA GLN A 106 7.86 -16.15 9.39
C GLN A 106 7.82 -15.74 7.90
N ILE A 107 7.15 -14.63 7.55
CA ILE A 107 7.07 -14.09 6.16
C ILE A 107 8.43 -13.95 5.46
N PRO A 108 9.54 -13.51 6.11
CA PRO A 108 10.84 -13.39 5.44
C PRO A 108 11.43 -14.71 4.91
N ARG A 109 10.88 -15.86 5.33
CA ARG A 109 11.29 -17.21 4.91
C ARG A 109 10.50 -17.73 3.71
N LEU A 110 9.49 -16.99 3.25
CA LEU A 110 8.58 -17.40 2.18
C LEU A 110 9.23 -17.30 0.79
N ASP A 111 8.85 -18.18 -0.14
CA ASP A 111 9.21 -18.04 -1.55
C ASP A 111 8.55 -16.83 -2.20
N THR A 112 9.20 -16.24 -3.19
CA THR A 112 8.65 -15.13 -4.01
C THR A 112 7.35 -15.51 -4.72
N ILE A 113 7.24 -16.74 -5.24
CA ILE A 113 6.02 -17.26 -5.89
C ILE A 113 4.87 -17.38 -4.89
N ALA A 114 5.15 -17.86 -3.69
CA ALA A 114 4.14 -17.98 -2.63
C ALA A 114 3.74 -16.60 -2.08
N ALA A 115 4.70 -15.69 -1.89
CA ALA A 115 4.42 -14.30 -1.52
C ALA A 115 3.51 -13.64 -2.56
N ASN A 116 3.77 -13.84 -3.86
CA ASN A 116 2.94 -13.31 -4.93
C ASN A 116 1.51 -13.90 -4.89
N ASN A 117 1.37 -15.22 -4.74
CA ASN A 117 0.05 -15.87 -4.63
C ASN A 117 -0.74 -15.34 -3.42
N ILE A 118 -0.08 -15.17 -2.27
CA ILE A 118 -0.70 -14.58 -1.09
C ILE A 118 -1.13 -13.14 -1.39
N CYS A 119 -0.25 -12.32 -1.94
CA CYS A 119 -0.55 -10.96 -2.35
C CYS A 119 -1.74 -10.87 -3.33
N SER A 120 -1.86 -11.80 -4.29
CA SER A 120 -3.01 -11.91 -5.19
C SER A 120 -4.30 -12.28 -4.44
N ILE A 121 -4.23 -13.21 -3.49
CA ILE A 121 -5.38 -13.56 -2.63
C ILE A 121 -5.84 -12.34 -1.83
N ILE A 122 -4.90 -11.58 -1.24
CA ILE A 122 -5.20 -10.34 -0.52
C ILE A 122 -5.91 -9.33 -1.44
N LEU A 123 -5.41 -9.15 -2.68
CA LEU A 123 -6.03 -8.25 -3.65
C LEU A 123 -7.44 -8.69 -4.04
N GLU A 124 -7.65 -9.99 -4.27
CA GLU A 124 -8.95 -10.55 -4.60
C GLU A 124 -9.95 -10.31 -3.45
N TYR A 125 -9.57 -10.58 -2.20
CA TYR A 125 -10.44 -10.27 -1.06
C TYR A 125 -10.69 -8.77 -0.89
N PHE A 126 -9.67 -7.95 -1.13
CA PHE A 126 -9.80 -6.51 -1.05
C PHE A 126 -10.69 -5.94 -2.16
N SER A 127 -10.66 -6.50 -3.37
CA SER A 127 -11.53 -6.04 -4.48
C SER A 127 -13.01 -6.29 -4.20
N HIS A 128 -13.34 -7.32 -3.40
CA HIS A 128 -14.72 -7.61 -3.03
C HIS A 128 -15.23 -6.78 -1.84
N SER A 129 -14.37 -6.46 -0.86
CA SER A 129 -14.78 -5.77 0.37
C SER A 129 -14.47 -4.27 0.39
N GLY A 130 -13.40 -3.84 -0.26
CA GLY A 130 -12.81 -2.50 -0.13
C GLY A 130 -12.32 -2.16 1.30
N LYS A 131 -12.30 -3.15 2.22
CA LYS A 131 -11.93 -2.98 3.64
C LYS A 131 -10.69 -3.77 3.98
N LEU A 132 -9.82 -3.18 4.79
CA LEU A 132 -8.69 -3.86 5.41
C LEU A 132 -8.77 -3.71 6.93
N ASN A 133 -8.62 -4.83 7.65
CA ASN A 133 -8.46 -4.80 9.10
C ASN A 133 -7.00 -4.51 9.49
N GLN A 134 -6.76 -4.24 10.78
CA GLN A 134 -5.42 -3.94 11.29
C GLN A 134 -4.43 -5.09 11.09
N HIS A 135 -4.90 -6.34 11.20
CA HIS A 135 -4.10 -7.55 11.03
C HIS A 135 -3.59 -7.71 9.60
N ALA A 136 -4.46 -7.48 8.61
CA ALA A 136 -4.11 -7.47 7.19
C ALA A 136 -3.12 -6.35 6.85
N CYS A 137 -3.34 -5.14 7.37
CA CYS A 137 -2.40 -4.02 7.21
C CYS A 137 -1.01 -4.33 7.82
N SER A 138 -0.93 -5.18 8.84
CA SER A 138 0.36 -5.56 9.44
C SER A 138 1.11 -6.63 8.64
N ILE A 139 0.39 -7.43 7.84
CA ILE A 139 0.95 -8.53 7.04
C ILE A 139 1.44 -8.05 5.66
N ILE A 140 0.80 -7.03 5.08
CA ILE A 140 1.13 -6.55 3.73
C ILE A 140 2.57 -5.99 3.62
N PRO A 141 3.07 -5.13 4.52
CA PRO A 141 4.43 -4.59 4.42
C PRO A 141 5.54 -5.65 4.32
N PRO A 142 5.61 -6.66 5.22
CA PRO A 142 6.63 -7.70 5.10
C PRO A 142 6.47 -8.55 3.83
N LEU A 143 5.26 -8.78 3.33
CA LEU A 143 5.04 -9.48 2.06
C LEU A 143 5.56 -8.68 0.86
N LEU A 144 5.30 -7.38 0.81
CA LEU A 144 5.80 -6.50 -0.26
C LEU A 144 7.33 -6.42 -0.25
N ASN A 145 7.95 -6.40 0.93
CA ASN A 145 9.41 -6.45 1.05
C ASN A 145 9.99 -7.79 0.57
N CYS A 146 9.27 -8.92 0.76
CA CYS A 146 9.66 -10.20 0.17
C CYS A 146 9.62 -10.22 -1.36
N LEU A 147 8.72 -9.44 -1.97
CA LEU A 147 8.64 -9.32 -3.44
C LEU A 147 9.81 -8.51 -4.03
N ASP A 148 10.36 -7.55 -3.29
CA ASP A 148 11.53 -6.76 -3.72
C ASP A 148 12.84 -7.55 -3.61
N ASN A 149 12.99 -8.38 -2.56
CA ASN A 149 14.24 -9.09 -2.25
C ASN A 149 14.46 -10.36 -3.09
N GLY A 150 13.94 -10.41 -4.33
CA GLY A 150 13.83 -11.62 -5.14
C GLY A 150 14.99 -12.59 -4.99
N ARG A 151 14.87 -13.57 -4.07
CA ARG A 151 15.88 -14.62 -3.95
C ARG A 151 15.93 -15.34 -5.28
N GLU A 152 17.14 -15.50 -5.80
CA GLU A 152 17.44 -16.18 -7.05
C GLU A 152 16.73 -17.54 -7.13
N VAL A 153 15.58 -17.58 -7.83
CA VAL A 153 15.00 -18.84 -8.29
C VAL A 153 15.67 -19.20 -9.63
N SER A 154 16.99 -19.30 -9.65
CA SER A 154 17.75 -19.83 -10.79
C SER A 154 18.03 -21.34 -10.67
N HIS A 155 17.81 -21.94 -9.49
CA HIS A 155 18.15 -23.35 -9.29
C HIS A 155 16.97 -24.34 -9.19
N LEU A 156 15.71 -23.91 -9.34
CA LEU A 156 14.55 -24.82 -9.24
C LEU A 156 13.70 -24.92 -10.52
N ILE A 157 13.95 -24.11 -11.54
CA ILE A 157 13.18 -24.16 -12.80
C ILE A 157 13.72 -25.27 -13.75
N ASN A 158 15.01 -25.61 -13.67
CA ASN A 158 15.61 -26.64 -14.54
C ASN A 158 15.24 -28.09 -14.21
N SER A 159 14.41 -28.37 -13.19
CA SER A 159 13.96 -29.74 -12.90
C SER A 159 12.49 -30.01 -13.22
N TYR A 160 11.73 -29.02 -13.71
CA TYR A 160 10.29 -29.19 -13.98
C TYR A 160 9.90 -29.18 -15.46
N ASP A 161 10.81 -28.81 -16.37
CA ASP A 161 10.53 -28.84 -17.82
C ASP A 161 11.04 -30.10 -18.55
N ASN A 162 11.73 -31.03 -17.87
CA ASN A 162 12.24 -32.27 -18.48
C ASN A 162 11.30 -33.49 -18.42
N HIS A 163 10.03 -33.32 -18.01
CA HIS A 163 9.08 -34.44 -17.94
C HIS A 163 7.83 -34.31 -18.81
N ASN A 164 7.78 -33.35 -19.73
CA ASN A 164 6.62 -33.17 -20.63
C ASN A 164 6.98 -33.07 -22.13
N SER A 165 8.00 -33.79 -22.60
CA SER A 165 8.26 -33.95 -24.04
C SER A 165 8.18 -35.39 -24.55
N ASP A 166 7.42 -36.27 -23.90
CA ASP A 166 7.16 -37.62 -24.42
C ASP A 166 5.66 -37.85 -24.55
N LYS A 167 5.02 -37.09 -25.45
CA LYS A 167 3.73 -37.40 -26.08
C LYS A 167 3.44 -36.37 -27.16
N ASN A 168 4.04 -36.57 -28.33
CA ASN A 168 3.41 -36.35 -29.64
C ASN A 168 4.33 -36.93 -30.70
N LYS A 169 4.20 -38.26 -30.88
CA LYS A 169 4.63 -38.93 -32.09
C LYS A 169 3.56 -38.71 -33.16
N ASN A 170 4.04 -38.41 -34.37
CA ASN A 170 3.38 -38.49 -35.68
C ASN A 170 2.56 -37.26 -36.09
N ILE A 171 3.09 -36.49 -37.04
CA ILE A 171 2.60 -36.41 -38.43
C ILE A 171 3.77 -35.93 -39.30
N GLU A 172 4.09 -36.75 -40.30
CA GLU A 172 5.03 -36.49 -41.39
C GLU A 172 4.44 -35.49 -42.39
N VAL A 173 5.25 -34.54 -42.90
CA VAL A 173 5.23 -34.08 -44.30
C VAL A 173 6.65 -33.66 -44.72
N SER A 174 7.05 -34.16 -45.89
CA SER A 174 8.35 -34.09 -46.57
C SER A 174 8.76 -32.73 -47.15
N ASP A 175 10.08 -32.52 -47.14
CA ASP A 175 11.01 -31.98 -48.16
C ASP A 175 10.71 -30.75 -49.02
N GLY A 176 11.71 -29.86 -49.08
CA GLY A 176 11.91 -28.90 -50.18
C GLY A 176 12.86 -27.74 -49.86
N ASP A 177 14.14 -27.93 -50.20
CA ASP A 177 15.13 -26.92 -50.64
C ASP A 177 15.98 -26.09 -49.64
N ILE A 178 17.15 -26.69 -49.37
CA ILE A 178 18.53 -26.17 -49.37
C ILE A 178 18.72 -24.71 -49.81
N SER A 179 19.24 -23.86 -48.91
CA SER A 179 20.51 -23.16 -49.15
C SER A 179 21.16 -22.66 -47.85
N THR A 180 22.48 -22.85 -47.82
CA THR A 180 23.44 -22.70 -46.74
C THR A 180 23.89 -21.26 -46.52
N HIS A 181 23.93 -20.78 -45.27
CA HIS A 181 25.16 -20.32 -44.61
C HIS A 181 24.91 -19.92 -43.16
N SER A 182 25.49 -20.69 -42.24
CA SER A 182 25.59 -20.43 -40.82
C SER A 182 26.69 -19.42 -40.50
N THR A 183 26.32 -18.36 -39.76
CA THR A 183 27.15 -17.82 -38.67
C THR A 183 26.25 -17.62 -37.45
N GLU A 184 26.38 -18.58 -36.53
CA GLU A 184 26.31 -18.49 -35.06
C GLU A 184 25.45 -17.35 -34.45
N ASN A 185 24.25 -17.65 -33.94
CA ASN A 185 23.95 -18.18 -32.59
C ASN A 185 24.23 -17.18 -31.44
N ASP A 186 23.26 -16.31 -31.08
CA ASP A 186 23.10 -15.87 -29.67
C ASP A 186 21.78 -15.13 -29.28
N ASP A 187 20.77 -15.00 -30.15
CA ASP A 187 19.62 -14.11 -29.86
C ASP A 187 18.40 -14.77 -29.17
N GLY A 188 18.36 -16.10 -29.04
CA GLY A 188 17.22 -16.80 -28.43
C GLY A 188 17.18 -16.76 -26.90
N ASN A 189 18.35 -16.81 -26.25
CA ASN A 189 18.46 -16.82 -24.79
C ASN A 189 18.36 -15.43 -24.18
N ASN A 190 18.87 -14.40 -24.87
CA ASN A 190 18.75 -13.00 -24.42
C ASN A 190 17.29 -12.50 -24.49
N ALA A 191 16.49 -12.91 -25.48
CA ALA A 191 15.08 -12.52 -25.56
C ALA A 191 14.21 -13.17 -24.45
N LYS A 192 14.48 -14.44 -24.09
CA LYS A 192 13.76 -15.15 -23.03
C LYS A 192 14.21 -14.69 -21.63
N ALA A 193 15.50 -14.42 -21.44
CA ALA A 193 16.04 -13.80 -20.23
C ALA A 193 15.54 -12.35 -20.06
N ASN A 194 15.46 -11.57 -21.14
CA ASN A 194 14.89 -10.22 -21.10
C ASN A 194 13.38 -10.23 -20.85
N LYS A 195 12.64 -11.24 -21.34
CA LYS A 195 11.20 -11.40 -21.03
C LYS A 195 10.96 -11.86 -19.58
N LEU A 196 11.84 -12.71 -19.03
CA LEU A 196 11.81 -13.10 -17.61
C LEU A 196 12.23 -11.95 -16.68
N ASN A 197 13.17 -11.10 -17.12
CA ASN A 197 13.60 -9.91 -16.41
C ASN A 197 12.55 -8.79 -16.46
N LEU A 198 11.84 -8.62 -17.59
CA LEU A 198 10.65 -7.73 -17.69
C LEU A 198 9.45 -8.24 -16.88
N GLN A 199 9.28 -9.57 -16.73
CA GLN A 199 8.24 -10.13 -15.85
C GLN A 199 8.60 -10.02 -14.36
N LYS A 200 9.91 -9.94 -14.05
CA LYS A 200 10.44 -9.61 -12.73
C LYS A 200 10.52 -8.11 -12.45
N GLU A 201 10.29 -7.23 -13.44
CA GLU A 201 10.15 -5.79 -13.24
C GLU A 201 8.90 -5.52 -12.38
N ASN A 202 9.16 -5.68 -11.09
CA ASN A 202 8.44 -5.40 -9.87
C ASN A 202 7.00 -5.89 -9.83
N LEU A 203 6.81 -7.18 -9.49
CA LEU A 203 5.53 -7.71 -9.00
C LEU A 203 4.90 -6.79 -7.93
N LYS A 204 5.74 -6.14 -7.12
CA LYS A 204 5.33 -5.07 -6.20
C LYS A 204 4.69 -3.86 -6.89
N ASN A 205 5.22 -3.39 -8.01
CA ASN A 205 4.63 -2.32 -8.82
C ASN A 205 3.26 -2.75 -9.37
N LEU A 206 3.16 -3.98 -9.87
CA LEU A 206 1.89 -4.50 -10.37
C LEU A 206 0.85 -4.63 -9.24
N TRP A 207 1.29 -5.08 -8.07
CA TRP A 207 0.44 -5.19 -6.89
C TRP A 207 -0.05 -3.82 -6.43
N ILE A 208 0.85 -2.85 -6.23
CA ILE A 208 0.51 -1.51 -5.77
C ILE A 208 -0.38 -0.79 -6.78
N SER A 209 -0.09 -0.91 -8.08
CA SER A 209 -0.95 -0.31 -9.11
C SER A 209 -2.34 -0.93 -9.13
N SER A 210 -2.46 -2.26 -8.98
CA SER A 210 -3.76 -2.94 -8.85
C SER A 210 -4.49 -2.53 -7.57
N PHE A 211 -3.77 -2.46 -6.45
CA PHE A 211 -4.30 -2.01 -5.15
C PHE A 211 -4.84 -0.57 -5.21
N CYS A 212 -4.11 0.33 -5.87
CA CYS A 212 -4.51 1.72 -6.09
C CYS A 212 -5.64 1.88 -7.13
N ARG A 213 -6.00 0.85 -7.90
CA ARG A 213 -7.19 0.89 -8.78
C ARG A 213 -8.49 0.55 -8.05
N ILE A 214 -8.44 -0.23 -6.98
CA ILE A 214 -9.62 -0.64 -6.19
C ILE A 214 -10.10 0.54 -5.33
N ASP A 215 -11.39 0.85 -5.30
CA ASP A 215 -11.90 1.90 -4.41
C ASP A 215 -11.80 1.49 -2.94
N TRP A 216 -11.07 2.28 -2.15
CA TRP A 216 -10.91 2.01 -0.73
C TRP A 216 -12.12 2.59 0.01
N GLN A 217 -12.58 1.90 1.05
CA GLN A 217 -13.63 2.45 1.91
C GLN A 217 -13.07 3.53 2.84
N ASN A 218 -13.89 4.54 3.17
CA ASN A 218 -13.53 5.69 4.01
C ASN A 218 -12.79 5.27 5.29
N ASP A 219 -13.39 4.37 6.08
CA ASP A 219 -12.82 3.86 7.34
C ASP A 219 -11.46 3.14 7.19
N SER A 220 -11.03 2.83 5.96
CA SER A 220 -9.79 2.10 5.68
C SER A 220 -8.65 3.01 5.24
N TYR A 221 -8.92 4.24 4.76
CA TYR A 221 -7.87 5.15 4.24
C TYR A 221 -6.78 5.43 5.27
N SER A 222 -7.16 5.70 6.52
CA SER A 222 -6.19 5.99 7.59
C SER A 222 -5.25 4.83 7.83
N ARG A 223 -5.80 3.62 7.99
CA ARG A 223 -5.02 2.40 8.20
C ARG A 223 -4.14 2.05 6.99
N ILE A 224 -4.67 2.17 5.78
CA ILE A 224 -3.93 1.88 4.54
C ILE A 224 -2.78 2.88 4.37
N SER A 225 -3.01 4.16 4.63
CA SER A 225 -1.96 5.19 4.51
C SER A 225 -0.81 4.95 5.49
N ALA A 226 -1.12 4.60 6.75
CA ALA A 226 -0.12 4.26 7.76
C ALA A 226 0.69 3.01 7.39
N MET A 227 0.04 1.98 6.85
CA MET A 227 0.71 0.76 6.39
C MET A 227 1.83 1.03 5.37
N PHE A 228 1.62 1.97 4.44
CA PHE A 228 2.61 2.25 3.40
C PHE A 228 3.82 3.02 3.92
N VAL A 229 3.76 3.68 5.08
CA VAL A 229 4.92 4.38 5.64
C VAL A 229 6.06 3.41 5.99
N ASP A 230 5.71 2.18 6.36
CA ASP A 230 6.68 1.14 6.73
C ASP A 230 7.19 0.31 5.53
N VAL A 231 6.74 0.63 4.31
CA VAL A 231 7.14 -0.05 3.08
C VAL A 231 8.23 0.76 2.37
N VAL A 232 9.25 0.07 1.83
CA VAL A 232 10.28 0.73 1.00
C VAL A 232 9.68 1.05 -0.37
N ILE A 233 9.19 2.27 -0.58
CA ILE A 233 8.43 2.63 -1.78
C ILE A 233 9.31 3.38 -2.78
N ASP A 234 9.23 3.03 -4.07
CA ASP A 234 9.91 3.76 -5.14
C ASP A 234 9.18 5.08 -5.53
N LYS A 235 9.79 5.90 -6.39
CA LYS A 235 9.18 7.17 -6.81
C LYS A 235 7.84 6.99 -7.54
N TYR A 236 7.69 5.93 -8.33
CA TYR A 236 6.49 5.67 -9.12
C TYR A 236 5.33 5.21 -8.22
N GLN A 237 5.59 4.23 -7.36
CA GLN A 237 4.65 3.73 -6.35
C GLN A 237 4.22 4.87 -5.41
N CYS A 238 5.16 5.71 -4.96
CA CYS A 238 4.86 6.85 -4.10
C CYS A 238 3.90 7.82 -4.80
N ASP A 239 4.09 8.07 -6.10
CA ASP A 239 3.21 8.94 -6.88
C ASP A 239 1.79 8.37 -6.99
N LEU A 240 1.66 7.07 -7.26
CA LEU A 240 0.35 6.40 -7.32
C LEU A 240 -0.42 6.50 -6.00
N ILE A 241 0.25 6.19 -4.88
CA ILE A 241 -0.37 6.19 -3.55
C ILE A 241 -0.72 7.61 -3.12
N THR A 242 0.23 8.55 -3.25
CA THR A 242 0.02 9.94 -2.81
C THR A 242 -1.06 10.62 -3.64
N ASN A 243 -1.10 10.44 -4.97
CA ASN A 243 -2.18 11.00 -5.80
C ASN A 243 -3.55 10.44 -5.42
N LYS A 244 -3.64 9.14 -5.14
CA LYS A 244 -4.91 8.54 -4.69
C LYS A 244 -5.39 9.11 -3.35
N LEU A 245 -4.48 9.23 -2.38
CA LEU A 245 -4.79 9.82 -1.07
C LEU A 245 -5.22 11.29 -1.20
N LEU A 246 -4.50 12.09 -2.00
CA LEU A 246 -4.80 13.49 -2.24
C LEU A 246 -6.17 13.69 -2.90
N ASN A 247 -6.51 12.86 -3.90
CA ASN A 247 -7.81 12.90 -4.57
C ASN A 247 -8.98 12.57 -3.63
N HIS A 248 -8.70 11.83 -2.56
CA HIS A 248 -9.72 11.44 -1.59
C HIS A 248 -9.88 12.45 -0.43
N LEU A 249 -8.95 13.39 -0.24
CA LEU A 249 -9.00 14.36 0.87
C LEU A 249 -10.33 15.13 0.92
N LEU A 250 -10.92 15.51 -0.20
CA LEU A 250 -12.18 16.25 -0.23
C LEU A 250 -13.41 15.41 0.15
N LYS A 251 -13.28 14.08 0.20
CA LYS A 251 -14.39 13.14 0.47
C LYS A 251 -14.36 12.57 1.89
N LEU A 252 -13.29 12.83 2.64
CA LEU A 252 -13.11 12.31 3.99
C LEU A 252 -13.80 13.21 5.02
N PRO A 253 -14.24 12.63 6.15
CA PRO A 253 -14.73 13.43 7.26
C PRO A 253 -13.58 14.27 7.86
N LEU A 254 -13.92 15.46 8.39
CA LEU A 254 -12.94 16.47 8.79
C LEU A 254 -11.97 15.97 9.87
N ASP A 255 -12.42 15.11 10.78
CA ASP A 255 -11.65 14.52 11.87
C ASP A 255 -10.57 13.52 11.41
N GLU A 256 -10.76 12.87 10.26
CA GLU A 256 -9.76 11.96 9.69
C GLU A 256 -8.66 12.68 8.90
N LEU A 257 -8.93 13.91 8.42
CA LEU A 257 -8.00 14.66 7.57
C LEU A 257 -6.60 14.86 8.20
N PRO A 258 -6.45 15.24 9.49
CA PRO A 258 -5.13 15.47 10.05
C PRO A 258 -4.26 14.23 10.01
N SER A 259 -4.84 13.07 10.32
CA SER A 259 -4.16 11.78 10.30
C SER A 259 -3.68 11.45 8.89
N ILE A 260 -4.56 11.55 7.89
CA ILE A 260 -4.20 11.27 6.49
C ILE A 260 -3.14 12.22 5.97
N VAL A 261 -3.29 13.52 6.24
CA VAL A 261 -2.31 14.52 5.82
C VAL A 261 -0.94 14.21 6.41
N TYR A 262 -0.87 13.84 7.70
CA TYR A 262 0.39 13.44 8.31
C TYR A 262 1.01 12.23 7.61
N GLN A 263 0.22 11.19 7.31
CA GLN A 263 0.71 10.01 6.59
C GLN A 263 1.21 10.36 5.18
N ILE A 264 0.51 11.23 4.44
CA ILE A 264 0.96 11.72 3.13
C ILE A 264 2.32 12.44 3.25
N LEU A 265 2.50 13.28 4.26
CA LEU A 265 3.77 14.00 4.47
C LEU A 265 4.93 13.06 4.79
N LEU A 266 4.68 12.01 5.60
CA LEU A 266 5.67 10.97 5.88
C LEU A 266 6.06 10.20 4.61
N LEU A 267 5.06 9.75 3.83
CA LEU A 267 5.28 9.04 2.56
C LEU A 267 6.08 9.87 1.55
N SER A 268 5.87 11.18 1.53
CA SER A 268 6.47 12.10 0.54
C SER A 268 7.75 12.80 1.03
N ARG A 269 8.38 12.31 2.11
CA ARG A 269 9.59 12.91 2.70
C ARG A 269 10.73 13.13 1.70
N ASN A 270 10.84 12.31 0.66
CA ASN A 270 11.92 12.41 -0.35
C ASN A 270 11.38 12.64 -1.78
N PHE A 271 10.11 13.00 -1.93
CA PHE A 271 9.46 13.02 -3.25
C PHE A 271 8.43 14.14 -3.41
N LYS A 272 8.52 14.88 -4.53
CA LYS A 272 7.53 15.89 -5.00
C LYS A 272 6.94 16.82 -3.91
N LYS A 273 7.72 17.20 -2.88
CA LYS A 273 7.28 18.02 -1.74
C LYS A 273 6.41 19.22 -2.13
N THR A 274 6.83 20.02 -3.11
CA THR A 274 6.07 21.19 -3.57
C THR A 274 4.68 20.84 -4.11
N SER A 275 4.57 19.74 -4.86
CA SER A 275 3.30 19.27 -5.44
C SER A 275 2.35 18.82 -4.33
N ILE A 276 2.85 18.02 -3.39
CA ILE A 276 2.08 17.54 -2.24
C ILE A 276 1.57 18.70 -1.40
N ILE A 277 2.45 19.65 -1.04
CA ILE A 277 2.09 20.88 -0.32
C ILE A 277 0.98 21.62 -1.07
N SER A 278 1.16 21.84 -2.37
CA SER A 278 0.19 22.59 -3.17
C SER A 278 -1.17 21.92 -3.20
N SER A 279 -1.23 20.59 -3.37
CA SER A 279 -2.47 19.83 -3.40
C SER A 279 -3.19 19.87 -2.04
N ILE A 280 -2.46 19.75 -0.92
CA ILE A 280 -3.06 19.84 0.42
C ILE A 280 -3.62 21.25 0.65
N ILE A 281 -2.85 22.30 0.34
CA ILE A 281 -3.30 23.69 0.53
C ILE A 281 -4.54 23.97 -0.32
N LEU A 282 -4.55 23.56 -1.59
CA LEU A 282 -5.70 23.72 -2.49
C LEU A 282 -6.91 22.93 -2.00
N ALA A 283 -6.72 21.70 -1.50
CA ALA A 283 -7.81 20.90 -0.95
C ALA A 283 -8.48 21.61 0.24
N PHE A 284 -7.70 22.11 1.20
CA PHE A 284 -8.27 22.83 2.32
C PHE A 284 -8.87 24.20 1.91
N GLN A 285 -8.37 24.86 0.87
CA GLN A 285 -8.99 26.09 0.35
C GLN A 285 -10.38 25.79 -0.22
N ASN A 286 -10.51 24.70 -0.97
CA ASN A 286 -11.81 24.26 -1.50
C ASN A 286 -12.78 23.87 -0.37
N LEU A 287 -12.29 23.18 0.67
CA LEU A 287 -13.09 22.86 1.85
C LEU A 287 -13.57 24.12 2.59
N GLU A 288 -12.73 25.15 2.71
CA GLU A 288 -13.12 26.44 3.31
C GLU A 288 -14.16 27.18 2.47
N ILE A 289 -14.02 27.18 1.15
CA ILE A 289 -15.02 27.78 0.25
C ILE A 289 -16.36 27.04 0.39
N ALA A 290 -16.35 25.71 0.40
CA ALA A 290 -17.55 24.90 0.60
C ALA A 290 -18.20 25.16 1.97
N ALA A 291 -17.39 25.27 3.04
CA ALA A 291 -17.87 25.61 4.38
C ALA A 291 -18.47 27.02 4.45
N ASN A 292 -17.99 27.95 3.63
CA ASN A 292 -18.48 29.34 3.59
C ASN A 292 -19.64 29.57 2.61
N ALA A 293 -19.85 28.71 1.61
CA ALA A 293 -20.91 28.84 0.60
C ALA A 293 -22.29 28.32 1.04
N SER A 294 -22.37 27.56 2.14
CA SER A 294 -23.61 26.94 2.66
C SER A 294 -24.51 27.92 3.43
N VAL A 295 -24.74 29.14 2.90
CA VAL A 295 -25.24 30.31 3.64
C VAL A 295 -26.73 30.29 4.00
N ASP A 296 -27.57 29.40 3.48
CA ASP A 296 -29.00 29.46 3.81
C ASP A 296 -29.39 28.52 4.97
N ASP A 297 -29.74 29.13 6.12
CA ASP A 297 -30.71 28.71 7.15
C ASP A 297 -30.31 27.94 8.45
N VAL A 298 -29.03 27.76 8.85
CA VAL A 298 -28.75 27.24 10.22
C VAL A 298 -27.45 27.77 10.85
N GLU A 299 -27.49 28.95 11.49
CA GLU A 299 -26.32 29.62 12.09
C GLU A 299 -25.59 28.79 13.18
N GLU A 300 -26.32 28.07 14.03
CA GLU A 300 -25.73 27.39 15.20
C GLU A 300 -24.96 26.11 14.78
N ILE A 301 -25.52 25.30 13.87
CA ILE A 301 -24.86 24.10 13.30
C ILE A 301 -23.67 24.50 12.41
N GLN A 302 -23.79 25.61 11.66
CA GLN A 302 -22.69 26.15 10.84
C GLN A 302 -21.51 26.65 11.68
N SER A 303 -21.78 27.29 12.83
CA SER A 303 -20.72 27.77 13.73
C SER A 303 -19.85 26.63 14.28
N ILE A 304 -20.48 25.49 14.61
CA ILE A 304 -19.81 24.27 15.07
C ILE A 304 -18.98 23.66 13.94
N SER A 305 -19.53 23.63 12.72
CA SER A 305 -18.84 23.12 11.52
C SER A 305 -17.59 23.94 11.17
N LYS A 306 -17.68 25.28 11.20
CA LYS A 306 -16.53 26.18 10.95
C LYS A 306 -15.47 26.08 12.05
N LYS A 307 -15.89 26.01 13.32
CA LYS A 307 -14.96 25.81 14.45
C LYS A 307 -14.19 24.50 14.30
N MET A 308 -14.88 23.41 13.99
CA MET A 308 -14.25 22.11 13.75
C MET A 308 -13.28 22.17 12.57
N PHE A 309 -13.66 22.81 11.46
CA PHE A 309 -12.79 23.02 10.30
C PHE A 309 -11.48 23.73 10.69
N TYR A 310 -11.56 24.86 11.40
CA TYR A 310 -10.35 25.60 11.79
C TYR A 310 -9.48 24.84 12.82
N GLN A 311 -10.07 24.02 13.69
CA GLN A 311 -9.32 23.13 14.58
C GLN A 311 -8.55 22.06 13.80
N VAL A 312 -9.20 21.45 12.81
CA VAL A 312 -8.60 20.47 11.90
C VAL A 312 -7.48 21.12 11.06
N GLU A 313 -7.73 22.30 10.50
CA GLU A 313 -6.72 23.07 9.77
C GLU A 313 -5.52 23.42 10.67
N GLY A 314 -5.77 23.88 11.90
CA GLY A 314 -4.72 24.16 12.88
C GLY A 314 -3.85 22.93 13.17
N THR A 315 -4.46 21.74 13.26
CA THR A 315 -3.73 20.48 13.45
C THR A 315 -2.89 20.12 12.22
N VAL A 316 -3.42 20.33 11.02
CA VAL A 316 -2.67 20.12 9.77
C VAL A 316 -1.51 21.10 9.63
N LEU A 317 -1.69 22.36 10.00
CA LEU A 317 -0.62 23.35 10.07
C LEU A 317 0.47 22.89 11.07
N LEU A 318 0.08 22.35 12.22
CA LEU A 318 1.03 21.79 13.18
C LEU A 318 1.82 20.61 12.58
N HIS A 319 1.18 19.72 11.81
CA HIS A 319 1.89 18.66 11.08
C HIS A 319 2.91 19.20 10.08
N PHE A 320 2.56 20.24 9.30
CA PHE A 320 3.55 20.92 8.45
C PHE A 320 4.72 21.46 9.26
N LEU A 321 4.44 22.09 10.40
CA LEU A 321 5.48 22.65 11.26
C LEU A 321 6.45 21.56 11.74
N PHE A 322 5.93 20.41 12.20
CA PHE A 322 6.76 19.28 12.60
C PHE A 322 7.62 18.75 11.46
N CYS A 323 7.07 18.60 10.25
CA CYS A 323 7.86 18.17 9.08
C CYS A 323 8.98 19.16 8.75
N VAL A 324 8.73 20.47 8.87
CA VAL A 324 9.72 21.52 8.59
C VAL A 324 10.81 21.57 9.67
N GLN A 325 10.47 21.29 10.93
CA GLN A 325 11.42 21.17 12.02
C GLN A 325 12.36 19.97 11.82
N GLN A 326 11.85 18.85 11.30
CA GLN A 326 12.65 17.65 11.01
C GLN A 326 13.47 17.78 9.72
N ASP A 327 12.93 18.46 8.70
CA ASP A 327 13.57 18.68 7.42
C ASP A 327 13.19 20.06 6.86
N HIS A 328 14.14 20.99 6.93
CA HIS A 328 13.96 22.37 6.49
C HIS A 328 13.69 22.52 4.99
N GLU A 329 13.92 21.48 4.18
CA GLU A 329 13.55 21.54 2.76
C GLU A 329 12.04 21.75 2.59
N TRP A 330 11.20 21.16 3.46
CA TRP A 330 9.75 21.40 3.45
C TRP A 330 9.42 22.89 3.53
N GLY A 331 10.09 23.63 4.41
CA GLY A 331 9.87 25.07 4.57
C GLY A 331 10.24 25.84 3.30
N ALA A 332 11.38 25.51 2.69
CA ALA A 332 11.78 26.11 1.43
C ALA A 332 10.77 25.84 0.30
N GLN A 333 10.21 24.63 0.23
CA GLN A 333 9.20 24.27 -0.78
C GLN A 333 7.86 24.98 -0.54
N ILE A 334 7.44 25.18 0.72
CA ILE A 334 6.26 25.99 1.06
C ILE A 334 6.45 27.43 0.59
N PHE A 335 7.61 28.06 0.85
CA PHE A 335 7.89 29.41 0.36
C PHE A 335 7.97 29.49 -1.17
N LYS A 336 8.53 28.47 -1.82
CA LYS A 336 8.55 28.39 -3.28
C LYS A 336 7.15 28.36 -3.86
N TYR A 337 6.23 27.63 -3.23
CA TYR A 337 4.81 27.64 -3.61
C TYR A 337 4.17 29.01 -3.31
N ALA A 338 4.46 29.60 -2.15
CA ALA A 338 3.90 30.88 -1.73
C ALA A 338 4.25 32.06 -2.63
N LYS A 339 5.51 32.12 -3.08
CA LYS A 339 5.98 33.13 -4.02
C LYS A 339 5.28 33.08 -5.39
N LYS A 340 4.62 31.97 -5.75
CA LYS A 340 3.80 31.90 -6.97
C LYS A 340 2.49 32.68 -6.87
N GLY A 341 2.18 33.28 -5.72
CA GLY A 341 0.96 34.06 -5.51
C GLY A 341 -0.32 33.22 -5.39
N THR A 342 -0.19 31.90 -5.37
CA THR A 342 -1.32 30.96 -5.39
C THR A 342 -1.89 30.66 -4.01
N THR A 343 -1.14 30.90 -2.93
CA THR A 343 -1.65 30.74 -1.57
C THR A 343 -2.11 32.09 -1.02
N LYS A 344 -3.43 32.21 -0.86
CA LYS A 344 -4.08 33.28 -0.08
C LYS A 344 -3.99 33.03 1.43
N ARG A 345 -3.35 31.93 1.86
CA ARG A 345 -3.35 31.50 3.26
C ARG A 345 -2.12 31.97 3.99
N PHE A 346 -2.26 33.15 4.61
CA PHE A 346 -1.28 33.69 5.55
C PHE A 346 -1.00 32.73 6.70
N ALA A 347 -1.99 31.97 7.16
CA ALA A 347 -1.86 31.03 8.27
C ALA A 347 -0.70 30.03 8.06
N THR A 348 -0.54 29.48 6.86
CA THR A 348 0.55 28.54 6.56
C THR A 348 1.93 29.19 6.66
N ILE A 349 2.09 30.42 6.17
CA ILE A 349 3.37 31.15 6.19
C ILE A 349 3.68 31.70 7.58
N LEU A 350 2.67 32.21 8.29
CA LEU A 350 2.81 32.68 9.66
C LEU A 350 3.14 31.53 10.60
N ASN A 351 2.57 30.34 10.37
CA ASN A 351 2.93 29.16 11.15
C ASN A 351 4.44 28.81 11.01
N LEU A 352 5.04 28.99 9.83
CA LEU A 352 6.49 28.82 9.65
C LEU A 352 7.33 29.85 10.42
N SER A 353 6.78 31.02 10.74
CA SER A 353 7.51 32.06 11.48
C SER A 353 7.87 31.67 12.91
N THR A 354 7.20 30.63 13.44
CA THR A 354 7.53 30.03 14.73
C THR A 354 8.92 29.38 14.73
N ILE A 355 9.45 29.01 13.55
CA ILE A 355 10.82 28.50 13.39
C ILE A 355 11.75 29.70 13.14
N PRO A 356 12.79 29.90 13.97
CA PRO A 356 13.69 31.06 13.86
C PRO A 356 14.28 31.26 12.45
N LYS A 357 14.68 30.16 11.79
CA LYS A 357 15.24 30.16 10.43
C LYS A 357 14.31 30.77 9.37
N PHE A 358 13.00 30.64 9.54
CA PHE A 358 12.01 31.11 8.57
C PHE A 358 11.28 32.38 9.01
N LYS A 359 11.53 32.86 10.23
CA LYS A 359 10.83 34.00 10.84
C LYS A 359 10.88 35.25 9.97
N ASP A 360 12.08 35.74 9.66
CA ASP A 360 12.25 36.98 8.89
C ASP A 360 11.68 36.83 7.47
N LEU A 361 11.91 35.67 6.85
CA LEU A 361 11.39 35.35 5.52
C LEU A 361 9.85 35.33 5.49
N SER A 362 9.21 34.79 6.53
CA SER A 362 7.75 34.81 6.69
C SER A 362 7.23 36.24 6.78
N PHE A 363 7.80 37.06 7.66
CA PHE A 363 7.34 38.45 7.86
C PHE A 363 7.56 39.30 6.62
N GLU A 364 8.71 39.16 5.95
CA GLU A 364 8.99 39.86 4.70
C GLU A 364 8.01 39.46 3.59
N HIS A 365 7.71 38.17 3.46
CA HIS A 365 6.74 37.69 2.49
C HIS A 365 5.34 38.25 2.75
N VAL A 366 4.86 38.21 4.00
CA VAL A 366 3.56 38.77 4.39
C VAL A 366 3.52 40.29 4.14
N LYS A 367 4.58 41.01 4.51
CA LYS A 367 4.70 42.46 4.25
C LYS A 367 4.60 42.77 2.75
N ASN A 368 5.32 42.02 1.93
CA ASN A 368 5.31 42.19 0.48
C ASN A 368 3.93 41.89 -0.12
N LEU A 369 3.24 40.84 0.36
CA LEU A 369 1.87 40.53 -0.06
C LEU A 369 0.89 41.66 0.30
N ILE A 370 0.95 42.17 1.53
CA ILE A 370 0.10 43.29 1.97
C ILE A 370 0.35 44.53 1.11
N MET A 371 1.63 44.87 0.86
CA MET A 371 2.01 46.01 0.02
C MET A 371 1.52 45.89 -1.42
N VAL A 372 1.61 44.69 -2.01
CA VAL A 372 1.12 44.41 -3.37
C VAL A 372 -0.40 44.53 -3.40
N TYR A 373 -1.10 43.86 -2.48
CA TYR A 373 -2.55 43.89 -2.40
C TYR A 373 -3.09 45.31 -2.19
N SER A 374 -2.52 46.09 -1.26
CA SER A 374 -2.93 47.47 -1.03
C SER A 374 -2.71 48.34 -2.26
N ARG A 375 -1.60 48.14 -2.98
CA ARG A 375 -1.30 48.87 -4.21
C ARG A 375 -2.29 48.53 -5.32
N ASP A 376 -2.67 47.25 -5.44
CA ASP A 376 -3.61 46.80 -6.45
C ASP A 376 -5.04 47.31 -6.17
N VAL A 377 -5.47 47.35 -4.90
CA VAL A 377 -6.75 47.98 -4.50
C VAL A 377 -6.77 49.46 -4.88
N ILE A 378 -5.70 50.22 -4.56
CA ILE A 378 -5.60 51.65 -4.93
C ILE A 378 -5.65 51.84 -6.45
N ARG A 379 -4.99 50.97 -7.22
CA ARG A 379 -5.01 51.02 -8.70
C ARG A 379 -6.38 50.70 -9.29
N LEU A 380 -7.09 49.74 -8.72
CA LEU A 380 -8.46 49.42 -9.11
C LEU A 380 -9.39 50.60 -8.82
N ASP A 381 -9.19 51.31 -7.71
CA ASP A 381 -9.99 52.47 -7.38
C ASP A 381 -9.76 53.67 -8.32
N GLN A 382 -8.53 53.81 -8.82
CA GLN A 382 -8.14 54.90 -9.72
C GLN A 382 -8.48 54.65 -11.20
N ASN A 383 -8.72 53.39 -11.61
CA ASN A 383 -8.90 53.03 -13.02
C ASN A 383 -10.25 52.35 -13.29
N VAL A 384 -11.17 53.12 -13.90
CA VAL A 384 -12.53 52.68 -14.26
C VAL A 384 -12.53 51.46 -15.19
N TYR A 385 -11.55 51.35 -16.10
CA TYR A 385 -11.43 50.21 -17.02
C TYR A 385 -11.02 48.92 -16.28
N ALA A 386 -10.14 49.03 -15.29
CA ALA A 386 -9.72 47.88 -14.48
C ALA A 386 -10.86 47.34 -13.60
N ARG A 387 -11.71 48.23 -13.06
CA ARG A 387 -12.98 47.84 -12.41
C ARG A 387 -13.93 47.14 -13.38
N GLY A 388 -14.06 47.67 -14.61
CA GLY A 388 -14.90 47.07 -15.66
C GLY A 388 -14.48 45.64 -16.02
N CYS A 389 -13.17 45.38 -16.15
CA CYS A 389 -12.66 44.03 -16.41
C CYS A 389 -12.90 43.04 -15.26
N LEU A 390 -12.90 43.50 -13.99
CA LEU A 390 -13.13 42.63 -12.83
C LEU A 390 -14.61 42.19 -12.73
N PHE A 391 -15.55 43.02 -13.19
CA PHE A 391 -16.98 42.71 -13.23
C PHE A 391 -17.37 41.74 -14.34
N TYR A 392 -16.59 41.62 -15.41
CA TYR A 392 -16.86 40.71 -16.52
C TYR A 392 -16.27 39.29 -16.33
N PHE A 393 -15.45 39.07 -15.30
CA PHE A 393 -14.71 37.81 -15.07
C PHE A 393 -15.00 37.12 -13.71
N ASN A 394 -15.86 37.69 -12.87
CA ASN A 394 -16.52 36.97 -11.77
C ASN A 394 -17.91 36.53 -12.23
#